data_AF-A0A918WVX7-F1
#
_entry.id   AF-A0A918WVX7-F1
#
_cell.length_a   1.000
_cell.length_b   1.000
_cell.length_c   1.000
_cell.angle_alpha   90.00
_cell.angle_beta   90.00
_cell.angle_gamma   90.00
#
_symmetry.space_group_name_H-M   'P 1'
#
loop_
_entity.id
_entity.type
_entity.pdbx_description
1 polymer ?
#
loop_
_entity_poly.entity_id
_entity_poly.type
_entity_poly.pdbx_seq_one_letter_code
_entity_poly.pdbx_strand_id
1 'polypeptide(L)' 'MSVTKQDIGKRVEDDRGRVGVLKEVMQDWADPSDLPWKRTVRPTAFVRDEKTGLEWILPARTVFKI' A
#
# COMPACT_ATOMS: atom_id res chain seq x y z
N MET A 1 4.08 13.29 0.87
CA MET A 1 4.93 12.56 -0.10
C MET A 1 4.48 11.11 -0.12
N SER A 2 4.09 10.59 -1.29
CA SER A 2 3.72 9.17 -1.44
C SER A 2 4.93 8.26 -1.21
N VAL A 3 4.68 7.04 -0.76
CA VAL A 3 5.73 6.03 -0.51
C VAL A 3 6.31 5.44 -1.80
N THR A 4 7.55 4.97 -1.71
CA THR A 4 8.29 4.34 -2.81
C THR A 4 8.92 3.02 -2.34
N LYS A 5 9.54 2.26 -3.27
CA LYS A 5 10.29 1.04 -2.92
C LYS A 5 11.43 1.29 -1.92
N GLN A 6 11.97 2.51 -1.83
CA GLN A 6 13.01 2.86 -0.86
C GLN A 6 12.49 2.97 0.59
N ASP A 7 11.17 2.98 0.76
CA ASP A 7 10.52 3.09 2.05
C ASP A 7 10.06 1.72 2.60
N ILE A 8 10.34 0.63 1.87
CA ILE A 8 10.05 -0.73 2.32
C ILE A 8 10.79 -1.01 3.64
N GLY A 9 10.08 -1.60 4.60
CA GLY A 9 10.54 -1.85 5.96
C GLY A 9 10.40 -0.66 6.91
N LYS A 10 10.02 0.53 6.41
CA LYS A 10 9.77 1.71 7.26
C LYS A 10 8.32 1.79 7.71
N ARG A 11 8.08 2.49 8.81
CA ARG A 11 6.73 2.84 9.24
C ARG A 11 6.14 3.88 8.30
N VAL A 12 4.86 3.71 8.00
CA VAL A 12 4.07 4.55 7.10
C VAL A 12 2.67 4.73 7.70
N GLU A 13 2.00 5.80 7.31
CA GLU A 13 0.64 6.11 7.73
C GLU A 13 -0.27 6.25 6.49
N ASP A 14 -1.50 5.74 6.56
CA ASP A 14 -2.49 5.96 5.50
C ASP A 14 -3.34 7.22 5.70
N ASP A 15 -4.17 7.55 4.72
CA ASP A 15 -5.10 8.68 4.74
C ASP A 15 -6.20 8.61 5.82
N ARG A 16 -6.27 7.49 6.56
CA ARG A 16 -7.18 7.28 7.70
C ARG A 16 -6.44 7.31 9.04
N GLY A 17 -5.15 7.65 9.06
CA GLY A 17 -4.33 7.70 10.26
C GLY A 17 -3.94 6.33 10.81
N ARG A 18 -4.05 5.27 10.01
CA ARG A 18 -3.59 3.93 10.41
C ARG A 18 -2.11 3.78 10.11
N VAL A 19 -1.36 3.33 11.11
CA VAL A 19 0.10 3.17 11.03
C VAL A 19 0.47 1.70 10.85
N GLY A 20 1.37 1.42 9.91
CA GLY A 20 1.93 0.10 9.70
C GLY A 20 3.31 0.15 9.05
N VAL A 21 3.89 -1.01 8.76
CA VAL A 21 5.18 -1.14 8.08
C VAL A 21 4.94 -1.42 6.61
N LEU A 22 5.57 -0.63 5.74
CA LEU A 22 5.51 -0.85 4.29
C LEU A 22 6.22 -2.16 3.93
N LYS A 23 5.51 -3.10 3.33
CA LYS A 23 6.05 -4.40 2.92
C LYS A 23 6.45 -4.41 1.46
N GLU A 24 5.64 -3.78 0.60
CA GLU A 24 5.88 -3.75 -0.83
C GLU A 24 5.20 -2.54 -1.48
N VAL A 25 5.76 -2.09 -2.61
CA VAL A 25 5.13 -1.12 -3.51
C VAL A 25 5.24 -1.65 -4.93
N MET A 26 4.10 -1.92 -5.54
CA MET A 26 3.99 -2.31 -6.95
C MET A 26 3.44 -1.14 -7.75
N GLN A 27 4.13 -0.73 -8.81
CA GLN A 27 3.70 0.43 -9.62
C GLN A 27 2.55 0.06 -10.58
N ASP A 28 2.50 -1.21 -10.95
CA ASP A 28 1.68 -1.76 -12.00
C ASP A 28 0.73 -2.86 -11.49
N TRP A 29 0.32 -2.78 -10.23
CA TRP A 29 -0.62 -3.76 -9.67
C TRP A 29 -2.00 -3.66 -10.32
N ALA A 30 -2.48 -4.80 -10.82
CA ALA A 30 -3.86 -5.00 -11.24
C ALA A 30 -4.54 -5.90 -10.21
N ASP A 31 -5.61 -5.38 -9.58
CA ASP A 31 -6.30 -6.09 -8.51
C ASP A 31 -6.93 -7.40 -9.04
N PRO A 32 -6.53 -8.58 -8.53
CA PRO A 32 -7.08 -9.83 -9.01
C PRO A 32 -8.56 -10.01 -8.65
N SER A 33 -9.07 -9.31 -7.64
CA SER A 33 -10.48 -9.31 -7.27
C SER A 33 -11.34 -8.44 -8.20
N ASP A 34 -10.75 -7.49 -8.93
CA ASP A 34 -11.45 -6.75 -9.97
C ASP A 34 -11.74 -7.67 -11.18
N LEU A 35 -12.90 -7.47 -11.81
CA LEU A 35 -13.28 -8.17 -13.06
C LEU A 35 -12.22 -7.93 -14.15
N PRO A 36 -11.90 -8.91 -15.01
CA PRO A 36 -10.83 -8.78 -16.00
C PRO A 36 -10.92 -7.53 -16.87
N TRP A 37 -12.13 -7.11 -17.26
CA TRP A 37 -12.39 -5.92 -18.08
C TRP A 37 -12.47 -4.60 -17.29
N LYS A 38 -12.42 -4.66 -15.96
CA LYS A 38 -12.37 -3.48 -15.07
C LYS A 38 -11.02 -3.33 -14.35
N ARG A 39 -10.14 -4.34 -14.45
CA ARG A 39 -8.80 -4.31 -13.86
C ARG A 39 -8.04 -3.09 -14.37
N THR A 40 -7.84 -2.15 -13.47
CA THR A 40 -7.06 -0.95 -13.73
C THR A 40 -5.72 -1.09 -13.03
N VAL A 41 -4.64 -0.97 -13.80
CA VAL A 41 -3.28 -0.95 -13.29
C VAL A 41 -3.07 0.33 -12.47
N ARG A 42 -2.68 0.18 -11.20
CA ARG A 42 -2.46 1.31 -10.29
C ARG A 42 -1.29 1.07 -9.33
N PRO A 43 -0.51 2.13 -9.01
CA PRO A 43 0.47 2.05 -7.94
C PRO A 43 -0.20 1.68 -6.62
N THR A 44 0.24 0.58 -6.03
CA THR A 44 -0.36 -0.05 -4.87
C THR A 44 0.72 -0.33 -3.82
N ALA A 45 0.40 -0.01 -2.57
CA ALA A 45 1.23 -0.25 -1.41
C ALA A 45 0.61 -1.36 -0.56
N PHE A 46 1.46 -2.26 -0.10
CA PHE A 46 1.13 -3.34 0.82
C PHE A 46 1.71 -2.96 2.19
N VAL A 47 0.84 -2.79 3.18
CA VAL A 47 1.24 -2.31 4.50
C VAL A 47 0.76 -3.31 5.53
N ARG A 48 1.69 -3.73 6.40
CA ARG A 48 1.39 -4.62 7.50
C ARG A 48 1.19 -3.82 8.77
N ASP A 49 0.02 -3.94 9.38
CA ASP A 49 -0.28 -3.35 10.67
C ASP A 49 0.60 -3.99 11.75
N GLU A 50 1.24 -3.15 12.58
CA GLU A 50 2.17 -3.63 13.60
C GLU A 50 1.47 -4.25 14.81
N LYS A 51 0.20 -3.92 15.05
CA LYS A 51 -0.54 -4.37 16.25
C LYS A 51 -1.26 -5.69 16.00
N THR A 52 -1.89 -5.80 14.85
CA THR A 52 -2.75 -6.92 14.45
C THR A 52 -2.02 -7.91 13.54
N GLY A 53 -0.92 -7.48 12.92
CA GLY A 53 -0.17 -8.27 11.95
C GLY A 53 -0.89 -8.45 10.61
N LEU A 54 -2.09 -7.89 10.45
CA LEU A 54 -2.88 -7.91 9.22
C LEU A 54 -2.24 -7.02 8.16
N GLU A 55 -2.35 -7.43 6.91
CA GLU A 55 -1.92 -6.63 5.77
C GLU A 55 -3.12 -5.95 5.13
N TRP A 56 -2.98 -4.67 4.80
CA TRP A 56 -3.92 -3.97 3.94
C TRP A 56 -3.25 -3.49 2.66
N ILE A 57 -4.02 -3.57 1.59
CA ILE A 57 -3.62 -3.22 0.22
C ILE A 57 -4.33 -1.92 -0.13
N LEU A 58 -3.56 -0.87 -0.41
CA LEU A 58 -4.09 0.48 -0.66
C LEU A 58 -3.38 1.12 -1.85
N PRO A 59 -4.00 2.09 -2.54
CA PRO A 59 -3.28 2.91 -3.52
C PRO A 59 -2.06 3.58 -2.88
N ALA A 60 -0.89 3.50 -3.51
CA ALA A 60 0.35 4.05 -2.94
C ALA A 60 0.29 5.58 -2.70
N ARG A 61 -0.62 6.27 -3.40
CA ARG A 61 -0.87 7.71 -3.22
C ARG A 61 -1.55 8.08 -1.90
N THR A 62 -2.21 7.13 -1.23
CA THR A 62 -2.89 7.35 0.05
C THR A 62 -2.06 6.89 1.23
N VAL A 63 -0.77 6.60 1.01
CA VAL A 63 0.17 6.14 2.03
C VAL A 63 1.35 7.11 2.08
N PHE A 64 1.69 7.54 3.29
CA PHE A 64 2.63 8.61 3.57
C PHE A 64 3.73 8.13 4.51
N LYS A 65 4.90 8.76 4.38
CA LYS A 65 6.03 8.57 5.28
C LYS A 65 5.77 9.30 6.59
N ILE A 66 6.28 8.75 7.68
CA ILE A 66 6.28 9.34 9.04
C ILE A 66 7.70 9.48 9.54
#